data_AF-A0A3C0VRL5-F1
#
_entry.id   AF-A0A3C0VRL5-F1
#
_cell.length_a   1.000
_cell.length_b   1.000
_cell.length_c   1.000
_cell.angle_alpha   90.00
_cell.angle_beta   90.00
_cell.angle_gamma   90.00
#
_symmetry.space_group_name_H-M   'P 1'
#
loop_
_entity.id
_entity.type
_entity.pdbx_description
1 polymer ?
#
loop_
_entity_poly.entity_id
_entity_poly.type
_entity_poly.pdbx_seq_one_letter_code
_entity_poly.pdbx_strand_id
1 'polypeptide(L)'
;MSKARVCFFIILKCIIKQMKKNLFIEKIIAVAFIIFICGLPLASLAKNMMPKKDVALSEGDNVLDGNGTKAGIEDENAKKEVASIDAGQTKTKSATDPVSFMKDSKKDMARFAGRLTYNNQFVDAGLKFSYVTTGGEYAESSQVILGKEGYLFYKTEADGKPLLDYKGLTNFDGPALDTIGTNLANIKAALEAKGIDLVVLVVPNKEMVYDQYMPEDIYRTTTYSRGKQLTDYVRDNYGINAYYPIDALKAASQDMQVYYKTDTHMNQIGAFTVLNEIYKDRYGVSIPVCLDDFAVADDNYLGDLATVSHMGILENAEIKDTVYAYKGCSPEYIQDETVLFIGDSFSGFLYNVGSKTFTNVHRVDAEAFSMDMIDEYQPTLVILEAGERRCERLAWKY
;
A
#
# COMPACT_ATOMS: atom_id res chain seq x y z
N MET A 1 -39.78 10.51 -0.67
CA MET A 1 -38.93 10.18 -1.83
C MET A 1 -37.61 9.63 -1.31
N SER A 2 -37.15 8.44 -1.72
CA SER A 2 -35.91 7.87 -1.18
C SER A 2 -34.68 8.68 -1.59
N LYS A 3 -33.70 8.80 -0.69
CA LYS A 3 -32.41 9.50 -0.94
C LYS A 3 -31.74 9.01 -2.23
N ALA A 4 -31.91 7.73 -2.57
CA ALA A 4 -31.43 7.12 -3.82
C ALA A 4 -32.02 7.75 -5.10
N ARG A 5 -33.31 8.11 -5.11
CA ARG A 5 -33.94 8.77 -6.26
C ARG A 5 -33.40 10.19 -6.47
N VAL A 6 -33.11 10.91 -5.39
CA VAL A 6 -32.56 12.27 -5.46
C VAL A 6 -31.13 12.25 -6.00
N CYS A 7 -30.29 11.32 -5.54
CA CYS A 7 -28.94 11.11 -6.07
C CYS A 7 -28.94 10.73 -7.56
N PHE A 8 -29.84 9.82 -7.98
CA PHE A 8 -29.97 9.44 -9.39
C PHE A 8 -30.29 10.65 -10.28
N PHE A 9 -31.20 11.53 -9.86
CA PHE A 9 -31.55 12.73 -10.63
C PHE A 9 -30.44 13.78 -10.68
N ILE A 10 -29.62 13.90 -9.64
CA ILE A 10 -28.46 14.82 -9.61
C ILE A 10 -27.35 14.31 -10.53
N ILE A 11 -27.04 13.02 -10.46
CA ILE A 11 -26.05 12.37 -11.32
C ILE A 11 -26.49 12.45 -12.78
N LEU A 12 -27.76 12.15 -13.06
CA LEU A 12 -28.32 12.25 -14.40
C LEU A 12 -28.26 13.68 -14.95
N LYS A 13 -28.53 14.69 -14.11
CA LYS A 13 -28.40 16.10 -14.50
C LYS A 13 -26.95 16.54 -14.76
N CYS A 14 -25.98 16.07 -13.97
CA CYS A 14 -24.56 16.34 -14.20
C CYS A 14 -24.05 15.71 -15.50
N ILE A 15 -24.42 14.44 -15.73
CA ILE A 15 -24.09 13.70 -16.95
C ILE A 15 -24.71 14.38 -18.18
N ILE A 16 -26.02 14.70 -18.14
CA ILE A 16 -26.72 15.39 -19.24
C ILE A 16 -26.12 16.78 -19.54
N LYS A 17 -25.64 17.50 -18.52
CA LYS A 17 -25.04 18.83 -18.69
C LYS A 17 -23.68 18.78 -19.39
N GLN A 18 -22.88 17.72 -19.18
CA GLN A 18 -21.57 17.54 -19.83
C GLN A 18 -21.67 16.96 -21.26
N MET A 19 -22.73 16.22 -21.59
CA MET A 19 -22.95 15.52 -22.88
C MET A 19 -23.26 16.41 -24.11
N LYS A 20 -23.08 17.74 -24.03
CA LYS A 20 -23.50 18.67 -25.10
C LYS A 20 -22.52 18.83 -26.28
N LYS A 21 -21.45 18.03 -26.38
CA LYS A 21 -20.52 18.05 -27.53
C LYS A 21 -20.28 16.62 -28.05
N ASN A 22 -20.75 16.34 -29.26
CA ASN A 22 -20.63 15.11 -30.08
C ASN A 22 -21.40 13.85 -29.61
N LEU A 23 -22.60 13.68 -30.17
CA LEU A 23 -23.73 13.00 -29.55
C LEU A 23 -23.95 11.51 -29.85
N PHE A 24 -23.08 10.79 -30.56
CA PHE A 24 -23.41 9.41 -30.99
C PHE A 24 -22.46 8.33 -30.48
N ILE A 25 -21.15 8.48 -30.68
CA ILE A 25 -20.14 7.49 -30.26
C ILE A 25 -19.97 7.49 -28.73
N GLU A 26 -19.97 8.68 -28.11
CA GLU A 26 -19.89 8.82 -26.64
C GLU A 26 -21.11 8.23 -25.91
N LYS A 27 -22.30 8.22 -26.55
CA LYS A 27 -23.50 7.63 -25.96
C LYS A 27 -23.44 6.10 -25.91
N ILE A 28 -22.86 5.46 -26.93
CA ILE A 28 -22.71 4.00 -26.96
C ILE A 28 -21.66 3.56 -25.92
N ILE A 29 -20.56 4.30 -25.82
CA ILE A 29 -19.51 4.06 -24.83
C ILE A 29 -20.05 4.29 -23.40
N ALA A 30 -20.80 5.37 -23.17
CA ALA A 30 -21.42 5.64 -21.87
C ALA A 30 -22.46 4.57 -21.48
N VAL A 31 -23.26 4.07 -22.43
CA VAL A 31 -24.20 2.97 -22.17
C VAL A 31 -23.45 1.67 -21.86
N ALA A 32 -22.37 1.36 -22.58
CA ALA A 32 -21.53 0.19 -22.28
C ALA A 32 -20.85 0.32 -20.91
N PHE A 33 -20.39 1.52 -20.53
CA PHE A 33 -19.80 1.81 -19.23
C PHE A 33 -20.82 1.74 -18.09
N ILE A 34 -22.05 2.22 -18.30
CA ILE A 34 -23.16 2.08 -17.35
C ILE A 34 -23.53 0.60 -17.18
N ILE A 35 -23.57 -0.18 -18.26
CA ILE A 35 -23.81 -1.63 -18.17
C ILE A 35 -22.68 -2.33 -17.43
N PHE A 36 -21.42 -1.90 -17.60
CA PHE A 36 -20.29 -2.45 -16.86
C PHE A 36 -20.33 -2.09 -15.37
N ILE A 37 -20.50 -0.81 -15.03
CA ILE A 37 -20.54 -0.30 -13.64
C ILE A 37 -21.81 -0.75 -12.90
N CYS A 38 -22.96 -0.84 -13.57
CA CYS A 38 -24.21 -1.25 -12.93
C CYS A 38 -24.44 -2.77 -13.02
N GLY A 39 -23.92 -3.45 -14.05
CA GLY A 39 -24.15 -4.86 -14.31
C GLY A 39 -23.32 -5.81 -13.45
N LEU A 40 -22.07 -5.45 -13.14
CA LEU A 40 -21.20 -6.27 -12.27
C LEU A 40 -21.69 -6.33 -10.81
N PRO A 41 -22.14 -5.23 -10.18
CA PRO A 41 -22.76 -5.28 -8.84
C PRO A 41 -24.08 -6.06 -8.81
N LEU A 42 -24.92 -5.92 -9.84
CA LEU A 42 -26.18 -6.67 -9.97
C LEU A 42 -25.97 -8.17 -10.15
N ALA A 43 -24.93 -8.58 -10.89
CA ALA A 43 -24.55 -9.99 -11.04
C ALA A 43 -23.99 -10.59 -9.75
N SER A 44 -23.23 -9.82 -8.97
CA SER A 44 -22.74 -10.21 -7.63
C SER A 44 -23.88 -10.37 -6.63
N LEU A 45 -24.84 -9.42 -6.62
CA LEU A 45 -26.05 -9.47 -5.81
C LEU A 45 -26.93 -10.68 -6.16
N ALA A 46 -27.08 -10.99 -7.46
CA ALA A 46 -27.84 -12.16 -7.92
C ALA A 46 -27.16 -13.50 -7.55
N LYS A 47 -25.81 -13.56 -7.55
CA LYS A 47 -25.04 -14.75 -7.14
C LYS A 47 -25.20 -15.05 -5.64
N ASN A 48 -25.28 -14.03 -4.79
CA ASN A 48 -25.49 -14.18 -3.35
C ASN A 48 -26.94 -14.55 -2.97
N MET A 49 -27.89 -14.48 -3.92
CA MET A 49 -29.29 -14.87 -3.70
C MET A 49 -29.65 -16.26 -4.23
N MET A 50 -28.71 -16.98 -4.87
CA MET A 50 -28.93 -18.34 -5.36
C MET A 50 -28.34 -19.39 -4.41
N PRO A 51 -29.01 -20.53 -4.18
CA PRO A 51 -28.48 -21.60 -3.33
C PRO A 51 -27.21 -22.19 -3.96
N LYS A 52 -26.14 -22.29 -3.16
CA LYS A 52 -24.84 -22.84 -3.58
C LYS A 52 -24.99 -24.33 -3.94
N LYS A 53 -24.57 -24.72 -5.14
CA LYS A 53 -24.32 -26.11 -5.53
C LYS A 53 -22.81 -26.36 -5.43
N ASP A 54 -22.44 -27.43 -4.72
CA ASP A 54 -21.07 -27.92 -4.65
C ASP A 54 -20.66 -28.52 -6.00
N VAL A 55 -19.56 -28.03 -6.60
CA VAL A 55 -18.80 -28.77 -7.62
C VAL A 55 -17.30 -28.41 -7.53
N ALA A 56 -16.50 -29.46 -7.70
CA ALA A 56 -15.05 -29.61 -7.55
C ALA A 56 -14.15 -28.78 -8.48
N LEU A 57 -12.88 -28.71 -8.07
CA LEU A 57 -11.72 -28.14 -8.74
C LEU A 57 -11.35 -28.87 -10.05
N SER A 58 -10.97 -28.11 -11.08
CA SER A 58 -10.02 -28.56 -12.11
C SER A 58 -9.16 -27.39 -12.61
N GLU A 59 -7.88 -27.69 -12.80
CA GLU A 59 -6.76 -26.84 -13.21
C GLU A 59 -6.86 -26.25 -14.63
N GLY A 60 -6.05 -25.21 -14.90
CA GLY A 60 -5.34 -25.09 -16.18
C GLY A 60 -5.57 -23.84 -17.03
N ASP A 61 -4.78 -22.80 -16.73
CA ASP A 61 -3.96 -22.01 -17.67
C ASP A 61 -4.50 -20.99 -18.71
N ASN A 62 -3.72 -19.90 -18.73
CA ASN A 62 -3.40 -18.97 -19.83
C ASN A 62 -4.43 -17.92 -20.26
N VAL A 63 -4.27 -16.68 -19.77
CA VAL A 63 -4.08 -15.46 -20.61
C VAL A 63 -3.43 -14.36 -19.75
N LEU A 64 -2.11 -14.25 -19.80
CA LEU A 64 -1.39 -13.01 -19.46
C LEU A 64 -0.67 -12.57 -20.71
N ASP A 65 -1.20 -11.55 -21.39
CA ASP A 65 -0.39 -10.64 -22.19
C ASP A 65 -1.19 -9.37 -22.56
N GLY A 66 -0.63 -8.22 -22.17
CA GLY A 66 -0.94 -6.96 -22.81
C GLY A 66 -1.66 -5.91 -21.96
N ASN A 67 -1.20 -5.66 -20.72
CA ASN A 67 -1.42 -4.36 -20.10
C ASN A 67 -0.10 -3.58 -20.06
N GLY A 68 -0.03 -2.57 -20.93
CA GLY A 68 1.17 -1.81 -21.21
C GLY A 68 1.68 -1.04 -20.00
N THR A 69 2.89 -1.37 -19.60
CA THR A 69 3.73 -0.54 -18.72
C THR A 69 5.07 -0.36 -19.43
N LYS A 70 5.29 0.83 -20.01
CA LYS A 70 6.64 1.37 -20.13
C LYS A 70 6.58 2.85 -19.79
N ALA A 71 7.31 3.15 -18.72
CA ALA A 71 7.57 4.45 -18.17
C ALA A 71 8.25 5.38 -19.19
N GLY A 72 8.14 6.67 -18.91
CA GLY A 72 8.94 7.69 -19.55
C GLY A 72 10.44 7.45 -19.33
N ILE A 73 11.20 7.70 -20.38
CA ILE A 73 12.59 8.14 -20.33
C ILE A 73 12.61 9.35 -21.26
N GLU A 74 12.78 10.53 -20.68
CA GLU A 74 13.23 11.70 -21.43
C GLU A 74 14.71 11.46 -21.76
N ASP A 75 15.03 11.47 -23.05
CA ASP A 75 16.42 11.64 -23.50
C ASP A 75 16.41 12.65 -24.65
N GLU A 76 16.93 13.84 -24.36
CA GLU A 76 17.24 14.88 -25.32
C GLU A 76 18.44 14.43 -26.16
N ASN A 77 18.21 14.01 -27.41
CA ASN A 77 19.07 14.28 -28.57
C ASN A 77 18.70 13.39 -29.77
N ALA A 78 18.01 13.95 -30.77
CA ALA A 78 18.26 13.66 -32.19
C ALA A 78 17.40 14.55 -33.08
N LYS A 79 18.00 15.63 -33.59
CA LYS A 79 17.54 16.36 -34.77
C LYS A 79 17.90 15.57 -36.05
N LYS A 80 17.14 15.85 -37.12
CA LYS A 80 17.26 15.36 -38.52
C LYS A 80 16.64 13.97 -38.70
N GLU A 81 15.82 13.67 -39.69
CA GLU A 81 15.70 14.19 -41.05
C GLU A 81 14.31 13.77 -41.56
N VAL A 82 13.55 14.67 -42.18
CA VAL A 82 12.42 14.27 -43.04
C VAL A 82 12.71 14.87 -44.40
N ALA A 83 13.22 14.02 -45.29
CA ALA A 83 13.30 14.29 -46.71
C ALA A 83 12.67 13.11 -47.45
N SER A 84 11.54 13.39 -48.14
CA SER A 84 11.02 12.71 -49.35
C SER A 84 10.78 11.18 -49.27
N ILE A 85 9.70 10.61 -49.81
CA ILE A 85 9.34 10.56 -51.23
C ILE A 85 7.84 10.23 -51.37
N ASP A 86 7.34 10.73 -52.49
CA ASP A 86 6.03 10.74 -53.11
C ASP A 86 5.44 9.35 -53.53
N ALA A 87 4.20 9.44 -54.00
CA ALA A 87 3.53 8.60 -55.01
C ALA A 87 2.71 7.37 -54.57
N GLY A 88 1.40 7.61 -54.48
CA GLY A 88 0.39 6.93 -55.30
C GLY A 88 0.12 5.44 -55.10
N GLN A 89 -1.07 5.11 -54.60
CA GLN A 89 -1.95 4.11 -55.23
C GLN A 89 -3.33 4.05 -54.55
N THR A 90 -4.37 4.35 -55.32
CA THR A 90 -5.76 4.03 -55.04
C THR A 90 -5.96 2.52 -55.21
N LYS A 91 -6.16 1.76 -54.13
CA LYS A 91 -6.82 0.45 -54.18
C LYS A 91 -7.68 0.20 -52.94
N THR A 92 -8.94 -0.08 -53.24
CA THR A 92 -9.97 -0.78 -52.46
C THR A 92 -9.44 -1.69 -51.33
N LYS A 93 -9.95 -1.53 -50.10
CA LYS A 93 -9.93 -2.53 -49.02
C LYS A 93 -11.38 -2.77 -48.60
N SER A 94 -12.05 -3.87 -48.95
CA SER A 94 -11.82 -5.26 -48.53
C SER A 94 -11.79 -5.40 -46.99
N ALA A 95 -12.62 -6.32 -46.51
CA ALA A 95 -13.03 -6.57 -45.13
C ALA A 95 -11.97 -6.24 -44.06
N THR A 96 -12.39 -5.46 -43.06
CA THR A 96 -11.61 -5.15 -41.87
C THR A 96 -11.19 -6.42 -41.15
N ASP A 97 -9.89 -6.72 -41.18
CA ASP A 97 -9.26 -7.76 -40.39
C ASP A 97 -9.54 -7.52 -38.89
N PRO A 98 -10.20 -8.45 -38.16
CA PRO A 98 -10.58 -8.27 -36.76
C PRO A 98 -9.40 -7.99 -35.83
N VAL A 99 -8.17 -8.35 -36.20
CA VAL A 99 -6.95 -8.05 -35.42
C VAL A 99 -6.57 -6.57 -35.51
N SER A 100 -6.80 -5.93 -36.66
CA SER A 100 -6.55 -4.48 -36.84
C SER A 100 -7.56 -3.64 -36.07
N PHE A 101 -8.84 -4.01 -36.10
CA PHE A 101 -9.90 -3.38 -35.32
C PHE A 101 -9.66 -3.46 -33.81
N MET A 102 -9.13 -4.58 -33.30
CA MET A 102 -8.79 -4.74 -31.88
C MET A 102 -7.55 -3.93 -31.45
N LYS A 103 -6.56 -3.74 -32.33
CA LYS A 103 -5.40 -2.88 -32.03
C LYS A 103 -5.77 -1.40 -32.06
N ASP A 104 -6.59 -1.00 -33.02
CA ASP A 104 -7.10 0.37 -33.14
C ASP A 104 -8.06 0.69 -31.98
N SER A 105 -8.92 -0.24 -31.57
CA SER A 105 -9.80 -0.06 -30.40
C SER A 105 -9.04 0.04 -29.08
N LYS A 106 -7.97 -0.74 -28.86
CA LYS A 106 -7.10 -0.59 -27.67
C LYS A 106 -6.42 0.77 -27.64
N LYS A 107 -5.92 1.24 -28.79
CA LYS A 107 -5.23 2.53 -28.91
C LYS A 107 -6.21 3.71 -28.79
N ASP A 108 -7.42 3.56 -29.31
CA ASP A 108 -8.49 4.54 -29.19
C ASP A 108 -9.11 4.56 -27.79
N MET A 109 -9.20 3.43 -27.11
CA MET A 109 -9.56 3.36 -25.69
C MET A 109 -8.49 3.98 -24.80
N ALA A 110 -7.21 3.73 -25.06
CA ALA A 110 -6.11 4.36 -24.34
C ALA A 110 -6.06 5.88 -24.60
N ARG A 111 -6.33 6.32 -25.84
CA ARG A 111 -6.48 7.75 -26.17
C ARG A 111 -7.75 8.37 -25.59
N PHE A 112 -8.84 7.63 -25.50
CA PHE A 112 -10.08 8.08 -24.86
C PHE A 112 -9.87 8.24 -23.36
N ALA A 113 -9.31 7.23 -22.69
CA ALA A 113 -8.90 7.29 -21.30
C ALA A 113 -7.87 8.41 -21.05
N GLY A 114 -6.94 8.64 -21.97
CA GLY A 114 -5.98 9.75 -21.91
C GLY A 114 -6.56 11.14 -22.24
N ARG A 115 -7.68 11.22 -22.96
CA ARG A 115 -8.38 12.47 -23.31
C ARG A 115 -9.50 12.84 -22.34
N LEU A 116 -9.89 11.92 -21.47
CA LEU A 116 -10.68 12.21 -20.28
C LEU A 116 -9.80 13.02 -19.31
N THR A 117 -9.70 14.32 -19.58
CA THR A 117 -9.25 15.39 -18.65
C THR A 117 -10.12 15.50 -17.38
N TYR A 118 -10.99 14.51 -17.17
CA TYR A 118 -11.98 14.31 -16.12
C TYR A 118 -11.83 12.93 -15.44
N ASN A 119 -10.71 12.21 -15.62
CA ASN A 119 -10.50 10.86 -15.07
C ASN A 119 -10.85 10.77 -13.57
N ASN A 120 -10.45 11.76 -12.78
CA ASN A 120 -10.77 11.81 -11.36
C ASN A 120 -12.29 11.92 -11.11
N GLN A 121 -13.03 12.72 -11.88
CA GLN A 121 -14.49 12.85 -11.68
C GLN A 121 -15.26 11.55 -12.01
N PHE A 122 -14.77 10.75 -12.96
CA PHE A 122 -15.38 9.45 -13.26
C PHE A 122 -15.02 8.40 -12.22
N VAL A 123 -13.77 8.39 -11.73
CA VAL A 123 -13.36 7.57 -10.59
C VAL A 123 -14.18 7.93 -9.35
N ASP A 124 -14.29 9.21 -9.03
CA ASP A 124 -15.09 9.75 -7.92
C ASP A 124 -16.56 9.37 -8.05
N ALA A 125 -17.13 9.50 -9.25
CA ALA A 125 -18.52 9.13 -9.51
C ALA A 125 -18.75 7.62 -9.38
N GLY A 126 -17.84 6.80 -9.89
CA GLY A 126 -17.89 5.34 -9.76
C GLY A 126 -17.80 4.89 -8.31
N LEU A 127 -16.83 5.42 -7.58
CA LEU A 127 -16.62 5.16 -6.15
C LEU A 127 -17.82 5.59 -5.31
N LYS A 128 -18.34 6.81 -5.52
CA LYS A 128 -19.52 7.29 -4.80
C LYS A 128 -20.77 6.50 -5.17
N PHE A 129 -20.90 6.10 -6.43
CA PHE A 129 -22.02 5.28 -6.89
C PHE A 129 -22.00 3.89 -6.24
N SER A 130 -20.87 3.19 -6.24
CA SER A 130 -20.76 1.87 -5.60
C SER A 130 -20.99 1.98 -4.09
N TYR A 131 -20.41 2.99 -3.44
CA TYR A 131 -20.57 3.22 -2.00
C TYR A 131 -22.03 3.47 -1.61
N VAL A 132 -22.71 4.40 -2.31
CA VAL A 132 -24.10 4.73 -1.99
C VAL A 132 -25.06 3.59 -2.34
N THR A 133 -24.83 2.86 -3.44
CA THR A 133 -25.73 1.77 -3.87
C THR A 133 -25.60 0.51 -3.01
N THR A 134 -24.45 0.29 -2.38
CA THR A 134 -24.21 -0.81 -1.44
C THR A 134 -24.48 -0.41 0.02
N GLY A 135 -25.05 0.76 0.27
CA GLY A 135 -25.36 1.21 1.63
C GLY A 135 -24.13 1.53 2.48
N GLY A 136 -22.98 1.76 1.85
CA GLY A 136 -21.72 2.06 2.53
C GLY A 136 -20.80 0.86 2.73
N GLU A 137 -21.18 -0.33 2.28
CA GLU A 137 -20.42 -1.57 2.49
C GLU A 137 -19.28 -1.76 1.47
N TYR A 138 -19.34 -1.11 0.31
CA TYR A 138 -18.36 -1.33 -0.75
C TYR A 138 -18.05 -0.06 -1.56
N ALA A 139 -16.76 0.21 -1.75
CA ALA A 139 -16.27 1.29 -2.61
C ALA A 139 -15.34 0.72 -3.69
N GLU A 140 -15.68 0.93 -4.96
CA GLU A 140 -14.86 0.50 -6.10
C GLU A 140 -13.57 1.33 -6.14
N SER A 141 -12.44 0.66 -5.98
CA SER A 141 -11.11 1.24 -6.07
C SER A 141 -10.12 0.19 -6.56
N SER A 142 -9.19 0.57 -7.42
CA SER A 142 -8.15 -0.32 -7.92
C SER A 142 -7.01 -0.55 -6.91
N GLN A 143 -6.82 0.37 -5.97
CA GLN A 143 -5.65 0.37 -5.06
C GLN A 143 -6.01 0.08 -3.61
N VAL A 144 -7.26 0.30 -3.22
CA VAL A 144 -7.69 0.28 -1.82
C VAL A 144 -8.92 -0.60 -1.64
N ILE A 145 -8.99 -1.27 -0.50
CA ILE A 145 -10.14 -2.01 -0.02
C ILE A 145 -10.79 -1.17 1.07
N LEU A 146 -12.10 -0.93 0.95
CA LEU A 146 -12.89 -0.42 2.07
C LEU A 146 -13.21 -1.59 3.00
N GLY A 147 -12.63 -1.56 4.20
CA GLY A 147 -12.93 -2.46 5.29
C GLY A 147 -14.10 -1.98 6.16
N LYS A 148 -14.37 -2.73 7.22
CA LYS A 148 -15.36 -2.39 8.24
C LYS A 148 -14.93 -1.12 9.00
N GLU A 149 -15.90 -0.36 9.50
CA GLU A 149 -15.69 0.83 10.35
C GLU A 149 -14.77 1.92 9.75
N GLY A 150 -14.79 2.03 8.42
CA GLY A 150 -14.04 3.05 7.67
C GLY A 150 -12.54 2.77 7.51
N TYR A 151 -12.05 1.59 7.93
CA TYR A 151 -10.66 1.20 7.69
C TYR A 151 -10.40 1.02 6.20
N LEU A 152 -9.28 1.57 5.72
CA LEU A 152 -8.83 1.42 4.35
C LEU A 152 -7.63 0.49 4.31
N PHE A 153 -7.62 -0.50 3.44
CA PHE A 153 -6.51 -1.44 3.31
C PHE A 153 -5.88 -1.38 1.93
N TYR A 154 -4.56 -1.52 1.87
CA TYR A 154 -3.82 -1.38 0.63
C TYR A 154 -3.83 -2.69 -0.15
N LYS A 155 -4.09 -2.64 -1.46
CA LYS A 155 -4.13 -3.83 -2.32
C LYS A 155 -3.41 -3.69 -3.65
N THR A 156 -2.67 -2.59 -3.86
CA THR A 156 -1.89 -2.46 -5.11
C THR A 156 -0.72 -3.45 -5.10
N GLU A 157 -0.27 -3.83 -6.29
CA GLU A 157 0.95 -4.63 -6.49
C GLU A 157 2.14 -3.78 -7.00
N ALA A 158 1.96 -2.47 -7.17
CA ALA A 158 3.03 -1.56 -7.55
C ALA A 158 4.03 -1.27 -6.41
N ASP A 159 3.59 -1.45 -5.16
CA ASP A 159 4.37 -1.24 -3.94
C ASP A 159 4.26 -2.46 -3.02
N GLY A 160 5.08 -3.49 -3.29
CA GLY A 160 4.96 -4.78 -2.61
C GLY A 160 3.71 -5.55 -3.04
N LYS A 161 3.24 -6.48 -2.20
CA LYS A 161 2.02 -7.27 -2.46
C LYS A 161 1.16 -7.42 -1.20
N PRO A 162 0.76 -6.33 -0.52
CA PRO A 162 0.15 -6.34 0.81
C PRO A 162 -1.08 -7.27 0.93
N LEU A 163 -1.94 -7.31 -0.08
CA LEU A 163 -3.09 -8.22 -0.08
C LEU A 163 -2.67 -9.70 -0.17
N LEU A 164 -1.64 -10.03 -0.95
CA LEU A 164 -1.13 -11.40 -1.03
C LEU A 164 -0.32 -11.77 0.22
N ASP A 165 0.39 -10.81 0.81
CA ASP A 165 1.07 -10.94 2.10
C ASP A 165 0.06 -11.29 3.20
N TYR A 166 -1.04 -10.52 3.31
CA TYR A 166 -2.14 -10.79 4.23
C TYR A 166 -2.73 -12.19 4.01
N LYS A 167 -2.96 -12.56 2.75
CA LYS A 167 -3.49 -13.89 2.40
C LYS A 167 -2.52 -15.03 2.68
N GLY A 168 -1.24 -14.77 2.93
CA GLY A 168 -0.22 -15.78 3.20
C GLY A 168 0.28 -16.49 1.94
N LEU A 169 0.40 -15.77 0.82
CA LEU A 169 0.75 -16.33 -0.50
C LEU A 169 2.14 -15.89 -1.01
N THR A 170 2.91 -15.18 -0.18
CA THR A 170 4.18 -14.53 -0.56
C THR A 170 5.33 -14.88 0.40
N ASN A 171 5.17 -15.95 1.16
CA ASN A 171 6.25 -16.52 1.97
C ASN A 171 7.47 -16.85 1.10
N PHE A 172 8.65 -16.67 1.68
CA PHE A 172 9.93 -16.90 1.01
C PHE A 172 10.22 -18.41 0.92
N ASP A 173 10.94 -18.81 -0.13
CA ASP A 173 11.57 -20.13 -0.19
C ASP A 173 12.90 -20.13 0.58
N GLY A 174 13.46 -21.33 0.79
CA GLY A 174 14.72 -21.52 1.53
C GLY A 174 15.88 -20.70 0.94
N PRO A 175 16.18 -20.79 -0.37
CA PRO A 175 17.26 -20.02 -0.98
C PRO A 175 17.13 -18.50 -0.83
N ALA A 176 15.90 -17.95 -0.92
CA ALA A 176 15.68 -16.52 -0.68
C ALA A 176 15.96 -16.14 0.78
N LEU A 177 15.51 -16.96 1.74
CA LEU A 177 15.79 -16.76 3.16
C LEU A 177 17.30 -16.83 3.46
N ASP A 178 18.01 -17.80 2.91
CA ASP A 178 19.47 -17.93 3.02
C ASP A 178 20.20 -16.70 2.46
N THR A 179 19.73 -16.19 1.32
CA THR A 179 20.31 -15.00 0.68
C THR A 179 20.16 -13.77 1.57
N ILE A 180 18.95 -13.55 2.11
CA ILE A 180 18.69 -12.42 3.01
C ILE A 180 19.53 -12.55 4.28
N GLY A 181 19.49 -13.72 4.94
CA GLY A 181 20.24 -13.96 6.17
C GLY A 181 21.75 -13.78 6.00
N THR A 182 22.32 -14.27 4.89
CA THR A 182 23.74 -14.08 4.58
C THR A 182 24.10 -12.62 4.39
N ASN A 183 23.27 -11.83 3.70
CA ASN A 183 23.54 -10.41 3.50
C ASN A 183 23.44 -9.62 4.81
N LEU A 184 22.42 -9.89 5.63
CA LEU A 184 22.31 -9.29 6.96
C LEU A 184 23.47 -9.68 7.88
N ALA A 185 23.95 -10.92 7.81
CA ALA A 185 25.12 -11.36 8.58
C ALA A 185 26.40 -10.63 8.16
N ASN A 186 26.57 -10.35 6.86
CA ASN A 186 27.69 -9.54 6.36
C ASN A 186 27.62 -8.09 6.87
N ILE A 187 26.43 -7.48 6.84
CA ILE A 187 26.21 -6.12 7.38
C ILE A 187 26.53 -6.12 8.89
N LYS A 188 26.00 -7.10 9.64
CA LYS A 188 26.27 -7.26 11.06
C LYS A 188 27.77 -7.35 11.35
N ALA A 189 28.49 -8.21 10.63
CA ALA A 189 29.94 -8.37 10.82
C ALA A 189 30.72 -7.08 10.52
N ALA A 190 30.32 -6.31 9.51
CA ALA A 190 30.94 -5.03 9.18
C ALA A 190 30.71 -3.96 10.26
N LEU A 191 29.52 -3.95 10.86
CA LEU A 191 29.18 -3.04 11.97
C LEU A 191 29.87 -3.46 13.28
N GLU A 192 29.89 -4.75 13.61
CA GLU A 192 30.54 -5.26 14.82
C GLU A 192 32.06 -5.04 14.81
N ALA A 193 32.69 -5.09 13.64
CA ALA A 193 34.10 -4.74 13.48
C ALA A 193 34.42 -3.27 13.88
N LYS A 194 33.39 -2.41 13.91
CA LYS A 194 33.45 -1.02 14.37
C LYS A 194 32.84 -0.84 15.78
N GLY A 195 32.43 -1.91 16.46
CA GLY A 195 31.78 -1.86 17.77
C GLY A 195 30.32 -1.37 17.73
N ILE A 196 29.63 -1.56 16.60
CA ILE A 196 28.27 -1.08 16.35
C ILE A 196 27.32 -2.27 16.30
N ASP A 197 26.21 -2.20 17.04
CA ASP A 197 25.20 -3.25 17.04
C ASP A 197 24.24 -3.11 15.85
N LEU A 198 23.79 -4.26 15.31
CA LEU A 198 22.73 -4.32 14.31
C LEU A 198 21.44 -4.89 14.93
N VAL A 199 20.35 -4.16 14.76
CA VAL A 199 18.98 -4.64 14.95
C VAL A 199 18.26 -4.61 13.61
N VAL A 200 17.54 -5.68 13.29
CA VAL A 200 16.66 -5.77 12.13
C VAL A 200 15.21 -5.67 12.60
N LEU A 201 14.45 -4.76 12.01
CA LEU A 201 13.05 -4.56 12.34
C LEU A 201 12.19 -4.74 11.09
N VAL A 202 11.32 -5.75 11.13
CA VAL A 202 10.27 -5.92 10.13
C VAL A 202 8.96 -5.39 10.70
N VAL A 203 8.47 -4.28 10.16
CA VAL A 203 7.20 -3.68 10.62
C VAL A 203 6.02 -4.44 10.00
N PRO A 204 5.11 -5.04 10.81
CA PRO A 204 3.97 -5.77 10.27
C PRO A 204 3.07 -4.90 9.40
N ASN A 205 2.48 -5.47 8.34
CA ASN A 205 1.50 -4.75 7.54
C ASN A 205 0.25 -4.40 8.37
N LYS A 206 -0.43 -3.29 8.06
CA LYS A 206 -1.66 -2.87 8.78
C LYS A 206 -2.75 -3.94 8.76
N GLU A 207 -2.88 -4.61 7.61
CA GLU A 207 -3.82 -5.71 7.37
C GLU A 207 -3.62 -6.86 8.36
N MET A 208 -2.40 -7.05 8.87
CA MET A 208 -2.09 -8.08 9.86
C MET A 208 -2.54 -7.70 11.26
N VAL A 209 -2.45 -6.41 11.61
CA VAL A 209 -2.80 -5.87 12.95
C VAL A 209 -4.31 -5.69 13.11
N TYR A 210 -4.96 -5.25 12.03
CA TYR A 210 -6.37 -4.86 12.00
C TYR A 210 -7.23 -5.84 11.17
N ASP A 211 -6.90 -7.13 11.24
CA ASP A 211 -7.55 -8.20 10.47
C ASP A 211 -9.05 -8.33 10.76
N GLN A 212 -9.50 -7.96 11.96
CA GLN A 212 -10.92 -7.90 12.32
C GLN A 212 -11.75 -6.93 11.47
N TYR A 213 -11.11 -5.94 10.84
CA TYR A 213 -11.78 -4.95 9.99
C TYR A 213 -11.72 -5.30 8.49
N MET A 214 -11.06 -6.38 8.11
CA MET A 214 -11.06 -6.84 6.72
C MET A 214 -12.46 -7.37 6.30
N PRO A 215 -12.84 -7.21 5.00
CA PRO A 215 -14.03 -7.86 4.46
C PRO A 215 -14.00 -9.39 4.61
N GLU A 216 -15.16 -10.00 4.89
CA GLU A 216 -15.27 -11.43 5.23
C GLU A 216 -14.94 -12.37 4.07
N ASP A 217 -15.04 -11.89 2.83
CA ASP A 217 -14.68 -12.63 1.63
C ASP A 217 -13.18 -12.65 1.35
N ILE A 218 -12.39 -11.89 2.10
CA ILE A 218 -10.92 -11.88 2.04
C ILE A 218 -10.36 -12.63 3.24
N TYR A 219 -10.12 -13.93 3.03
CA TYR A 219 -9.58 -14.82 4.06
C TYR A 219 -8.08 -15.09 3.87
N ARG A 220 -7.44 -15.46 4.98
CA ARG A 220 -6.02 -15.82 5.06
C ARG A 220 -5.85 -17.34 5.01
N THR A 221 -4.80 -17.81 4.36
CA THR A 221 -4.45 -19.24 4.36
C THR A 221 -3.58 -19.62 5.57
N THR A 222 -2.87 -18.65 6.14
CA THR A 222 -1.97 -18.85 7.29
C THR A 222 -1.85 -17.58 8.14
N THR A 223 -1.64 -17.76 9.44
CA THR A 223 -1.26 -16.67 10.36
C THR A 223 0.25 -16.40 10.37
N TYR A 224 1.06 -17.33 9.84
CA TYR A 224 2.51 -17.22 9.73
C TYR A 224 2.90 -16.38 8.51
N SER A 225 2.94 -15.07 8.70
CA SER A 225 3.26 -14.11 7.63
C SER A 225 4.70 -14.23 7.15
N ARG A 226 4.97 -13.66 5.97
CA ARG A 226 6.34 -13.56 5.43
C ARG A 226 7.27 -12.77 6.34
N GLY A 227 6.77 -11.71 7.00
CA GLY A 227 7.55 -10.91 7.93
C GLY A 227 7.96 -11.71 9.17
N LYS A 228 7.02 -12.49 9.72
CA LYS A 228 7.32 -13.42 10.81
C LYS A 228 8.27 -14.52 10.38
N GLN A 229 8.03 -15.12 9.22
CA GLN A 229 8.90 -16.17 8.65
C GLN A 229 10.34 -15.69 8.51
N LEU A 230 10.55 -14.53 7.90
CA LEU A 230 11.88 -13.97 7.70
C LEU A 230 12.58 -13.67 9.04
N THR A 231 11.85 -13.04 9.95
CA THR A 231 12.38 -12.65 11.27
C THR A 231 12.80 -13.86 12.09
N ASP A 232 11.93 -14.87 12.21
CA ASP A 232 12.23 -16.09 12.95
C ASP A 232 13.42 -16.82 12.31
N TYR A 233 13.43 -16.94 10.97
CA TYR A 233 14.51 -17.61 10.26
C TYR A 233 15.87 -16.94 10.46
N VAL A 234 15.94 -15.62 10.33
CA VAL A 234 17.18 -14.84 10.48
C VAL A 234 17.69 -14.89 11.92
N ARG A 235 16.79 -14.81 12.91
CA ARG A 235 17.16 -14.96 14.32
C ARG A 235 17.74 -16.35 14.60
N ASP A 236 17.04 -17.39 14.17
CA ASP A 236 17.35 -18.76 14.55
C ASP A 236 18.57 -19.34 13.81
N ASN A 237 18.84 -18.90 12.58
CA ASN A 237 19.92 -19.44 11.73
C ASN A 237 21.17 -18.55 11.68
N TYR A 238 21.03 -17.24 11.92
CA TYR A 238 22.14 -16.27 11.79
C TYR A 238 22.45 -15.52 13.08
N GLY A 239 21.67 -15.72 14.16
CA GLY A 239 21.93 -15.06 15.44
C GLY A 239 21.81 -13.53 15.38
N ILE A 240 20.95 -13.03 14.51
CA ILE A 240 20.68 -11.59 14.35
C ILE A 240 19.49 -11.20 15.25
N ASN A 241 19.62 -10.06 15.94
CA ASN A 241 18.53 -9.47 16.72
C ASN A 241 17.46 -8.92 15.75
N ALA A 242 16.47 -9.75 15.43
CA ALA A 242 15.41 -9.44 14.48
C ALA A 242 14.03 -9.43 15.15
N TYR A 243 13.22 -8.42 14.81
CA TYR A 243 11.93 -8.15 15.45
C TYR A 243 10.78 -8.09 14.43
N TYR A 244 9.67 -8.76 14.78
CA TYR A 244 8.38 -8.68 14.09
C TYR A 244 7.26 -8.53 15.15
N PRO A 245 7.02 -7.30 15.64
CA PRO A 245 6.22 -7.02 16.84
C PRO A 245 4.70 -7.05 16.60
N ILE A 246 4.20 -8.08 15.91
CA ILE A 246 2.77 -8.21 15.60
C ILE A 246 1.90 -8.35 16.86
N ASP A 247 2.36 -9.12 17.84
CA ASP A 247 1.58 -9.37 19.06
C ASP A 247 1.49 -8.11 19.93
N ALA A 248 2.59 -7.37 20.07
CA ALA A 248 2.61 -6.09 20.78
C ALA A 248 1.67 -5.07 20.11
N LEU A 249 1.71 -4.97 18.78
CA LEU A 249 0.81 -4.11 18.02
C LEU A 249 -0.66 -4.51 18.16
N LYS A 250 -0.98 -5.82 18.11
CA LYS A 250 -2.35 -6.32 18.31
C LYS A 250 -2.86 -6.10 19.74
N ALA A 251 -1.99 -6.21 20.73
CA ALA A 251 -2.34 -5.94 22.13
C ALA A 251 -2.63 -4.44 22.31
N ALA A 252 -1.73 -3.57 21.86
CA ALA A 252 -1.93 -2.12 21.94
C ALA A 252 -3.14 -1.65 21.11
N SER A 253 -3.45 -2.33 19.99
CA SER A 253 -4.59 -1.99 19.13
C SER A 253 -5.96 -2.19 19.77
N GLN A 254 -6.05 -2.92 20.88
CA GLN A 254 -7.31 -3.11 21.61
C GLN A 254 -7.75 -1.82 22.32
N ASP A 255 -6.79 -1.02 22.79
CA ASP A 255 -7.06 0.17 23.60
C ASP A 255 -6.74 1.48 22.85
N MET A 256 -5.83 1.44 21.88
CA MET A 256 -5.33 2.62 21.16
C MET A 256 -5.24 2.36 19.67
N GLN A 257 -5.44 3.41 18.88
CA GLN A 257 -5.17 3.35 17.45
C GLN A 257 -3.65 3.33 17.22
N VAL A 258 -3.10 2.22 16.73
CA VAL A 258 -1.65 2.08 16.44
C VAL A 258 -1.31 2.25 14.95
N TYR A 259 -2.30 2.07 14.07
CA TYR A 259 -2.23 2.49 12.67
C TYR A 259 -3.37 3.42 12.33
N TYR A 260 -3.10 4.35 11.42
CA TYR A 260 -4.14 5.16 10.81
C TYR A 260 -5.13 4.28 10.03
N LYS A 261 -6.43 4.59 10.14
CA LYS A 261 -7.51 3.96 9.39
C LYS A 261 -7.32 4.19 7.90
N THR A 262 -6.93 5.40 7.53
CA THR A 262 -6.94 5.90 6.15
C THR A 262 -5.56 6.03 5.52
N ASP A 263 -4.52 5.52 6.19
CA ASP A 263 -3.12 5.58 5.77
C ASP A 263 -2.47 4.19 5.79
N THR A 264 -1.42 3.94 5.00
CA THR A 264 -0.65 2.69 5.04
C THR A 264 0.19 2.54 6.32
N HIS A 265 0.49 3.64 7.02
CA HIS A 265 1.47 3.65 8.10
C HIS A 265 0.87 3.44 9.49
N MET A 266 1.74 2.96 10.39
CA MET A 266 1.54 3.12 11.82
C MET A 266 1.59 4.60 12.19
N ASN A 267 0.91 4.98 13.27
CA ASN A 267 1.11 6.30 13.86
C ASN A 267 2.23 6.25 14.92
N GLN A 268 2.47 7.35 15.64
CA GLN A 268 3.53 7.39 16.65
C GLN A 268 3.26 6.46 17.85
N ILE A 269 2.01 6.11 18.14
CA ILE A 269 1.70 5.10 19.18
C ILE A 269 2.19 3.73 18.71
N GLY A 270 1.87 3.33 17.47
CA GLY A 270 2.38 2.09 16.89
C GLY A 270 3.91 2.07 16.80
N ALA A 271 4.54 3.16 16.37
CA ALA A 271 5.99 3.27 16.32
C ALA A 271 6.64 3.13 17.70
N PHE A 272 6.03 3.74 18.73
CA PHE A 272 6.45 3.56 20.11
C PHE A 272 6.28 2.12 20.58
N THR A 273 5.14 1.48 20.30
CA THR A 273 4.92 0.06 20.64
C THR A 273 6.00 -0.83 20.03
N VAL A 274 6.33 -0.62 18.76
CA VAL A 274 7.39 -1.37 18.06
C VAL A 274 8.77 -1.13 18.69
N LEU A 275 9.13 0.12 18.93
CA LEU A 275 10.43 0.46 19.51
C LEU A 275 10.54 -0.05 20.95
N ASN A 276 9.45 -0.07 21.71
CA ASN A 276 9.44 -0.52 23.10
C ASN A 276 9.76 -2.02 23.26
N GLU A 277 9.47 -2.85 22.25
CA GLU A 277 9.89 -4.26 22.25
C GLU A 277 11.42 -4.38 22.13
N ILE A 278 12.05 -3.53 21.32
CA ILE A 278 13.52 -3.45 21.24
C ILE A 278 14.08 -2.96 22.58
N TYR A 279 13.44 -1.96 23.22
CA TYR A 279 13.87 -1.46 24.52
C TYR A 279 13.86 -2.53 25.60
N LYS A 280 12.76 -3.29 25.66
CA LYS A 280 12.57 -4.36 26.64
C LYS A 280 13.68 -5.40 26.55
N ASP A 281 14.01 -5.84 25.34
CA ASP A 281 15.01 -6.88 25.12
C ASP A 281 16.44 -6.35 25.29
N ARG A 282 16.73 -5.13 24.81
CA ARG A 282 18.10 -4.58 24.80
C ARG A 282 18.51 -3.93 26.12
N TYR A 283 17.60 -3.20 26.76
CA TYR A 283 17.90 -2.40 27.96
C TYR A 283 17.27 -2.99 29.23
N GLY A 284 16.48 -4.06 29.11
CA GLY A 284 15.78 -4.65 30.25
C GLY A 284 14.70 -3.75 30.86
N VAL A 285 14.30 -2.69 30.14
CA VAL A 285 13.27 -1.74 30.56
C VAL A 285 12.16 -1.67 29.52
N SER A 286 10.92 -1.59 29.98
CA SER A 286 9.77 -1.27 29.13
C SER A 286 9.25 0.09 29.56
N ILE A 287 9.15 1.01 28.61
CA ILE A 287 8.55 2.32 28.84
C ILE A 287 7.03 2.11 28.94
N PRO A 288 6.37 2.50 30.04
CA PRO A 288 4.92 2.38 30.14
C PRO A 288 4.22 3.11 28.99
N VAL A 289 3.25 2.45 28.37
CA VAL A 289 2.46 3.07 27.29
C VAL A 289 1.26 3.77 27.95
N CYS A 290 1.16 5.09 27.81
CA CYS A 290 -0.04 5.84 28.20
C CYS A 290 -0.48 6.75 27.04
N LEU A 291 -1.78 6.78 26.74
CA LEU A 291 -2.32 7.67 25.70
C LEU A 291 -2.04 9.16 26.03
N ASP A 292 -1.99 9.51 27.31
CA ASP A 292 -1.66 10.87 27.77
C ASP A 292 -0.23 11.30 27.45
N ASP A 293 0.66 10.37 27.07
CA ASP A 293 2.02 10.69 26.60
C ASP A 293 2.02 11.15 25.13
N PHE A 294 0.86 11.13 24.47
CA PHE A 294 0.68 11.53 23.08
C PHE A 294 -0.19 12.78 22.99
N ALA A 295 0.32 13.83 22.33
CA ALA A 295 -0.45 15.02 22.02
C ALA A 295 -1.25 14.79 20.73
N VAL A 296 -2.49 15.26 20.69
CA VAL A 296 -3.24 15.35 19.44
C VAL A 296 -2.67 16.50 18.62
N ALA A 297 -2.07 16.18 17.47
CA ALA A 297 -1.51 17.16 16.54
C ALA A 297 -2.53 17.56 15.46
N ASP A 298 -3.38 16.62 15.03
CA ASP A 298 -4.48 16.82 14.10
C ASP A 298 -5.57 15.76 14.41
N ASP A 299 -6.83 16.13 14.47
CA ASP A 299 -7.97 15.24 14.69
C ASP A 299 -8.83 15.04 13.42
N ASN A 300 -8.35 15.54 12.29
CA ASN A 300 -9.05 15.56 11.02
C ASN A 300 -8.11 15.18 9.85
N TYR A 301 -7.20 14.23 10.08
CA TYR A 301 -6.23 13.78 9.09
C TYR A 301 -6.86 12.79 8.09
N LEU A 302 -6.45 12.93 6.83
CA LEU A 302 -6.74 11.99 5.74
C LEU A 302 -5.41 11.43 5.22
N GLY A 303 -5.25 10.12 5.34
CA GLY A 303 -4.04 9.42 4.98
C GLY A 303 -3.83 9.21 3.48
N ASP A 304 -2.69 8.60 3.17
CA ASP A 304 -2.29 8.27 1.81
C ASP A 304 -3.34 7.41 1.08
N LEU A 305 -3.94 6.40 1.74
CA LEU A 305 -4.94 5.52 1.15
C LEU A 305 -6.21 6.28 0.81
N ALA A 306 -6.69 7.18 1.66
CA ALA A 306 -7.83 8.04 1.33
C ALA A 306 -7.53 8.95 0.13
N THR A 307 -6.28 9.40 0.01
CA THR A 307 -5.83 10.26 -1.10
C THR A 307 -5.77 9.49 -2.41
N VAL A 308 -5.04 8.37 -2.48
CA VAL A 308 -4.82 7.60 -3.72
C VAL A 308 -6.08 6.86 -4.18
N SER A 309 -7.02 6.59 -3.28
CA SER A 309 -8.32 5.99 -3.62
C SER A 309 -9.42 7.00 -3.88
N HIS A 310 -9.18 8.29 -3.59
CA HIS A 310 -10.20 9.34 -3.60
C HIS A 310 -11.32 9.14 -2.58
N MET A 311 -11.17 8.22 -1.61
CA MET A 311 -12.20 7.97 -0.59
C MET A 311 -12.42 9.16 0.34
N GLY A 312 -11.51 10.15 0.38
CA GLY A 312 -11.73 11.41 1.08
C GLY A 312 -12.94 12.22 0.59
N ILE A 313 -13.50 11.93 -0.60
CA ILE A 313 -14.74 12.55 -1.09
C ILE A 313 -16.00 11.99 -0.44
N LEU A 314 -15.89 10.83 0.21
CA LEU A 314 -16.98 10.26 0.99
C LEU A 314 -17.06 11.11 2.25
N GLU A 315 -18.10 11.94 2.36
CA GLU A 315 -18.40 12.74 3.56
C GLU A 315 -18.79 11.83 4.74
N ASN A 316 -17.87 10.97 5.17
CA ASN A 316 -18.01 10.01 6.25
C ASN A 316 -17.03 10.38 7.36
N ALA A 317 -17.56 10.72 8.54
CA ALA A 317 -16.76 11.03 9.71
C ALA A 317 -15.88 9.86 10.17
N GLU A 318 -16.20 8.63 9.77
CA GLU A 318 -15.44 7.42 10.12
C GLU A 318 -14.15 7.22 9.30
N ILE A 319 -13.97 7.98 8.21
CA ILE A 319 -12.78 7.92 7.33
C ILE A 319 -11.82 9.06 7.69
N LYS A 320 -11.65 9.36 8.97
CA LYS A 320 -10.72 10.39 9.45
C LYS A 320 -9.89 9.83 10.57
N ASP A 321 -8.66 10.32 10.65
CA ASP A 321 -7.66 9.87 11.58
C ASP A 321 -7.26 10.96 12.56
N THR A 322 -6.76 10.53 13.72
CA THR A 322 -6.08 11.39 14.69
C THR A 322 -4.58 11.18 14.61
N VAL A 323 -3.85 12.25 14.33
CA VAL A 323 -2.39 12.30 14.35
C VAL A 323 -1.92 12.54 15.77
N TYR A 324 -1.14 11.60 16.27
CA TYR A 324 -0.52 11.67 17.58
C TYR A 324 0.95 12.04 17.48
N ALA A 325 1.40 12.93 18.37
CA ALA A 325 2.79 13.30 18.56
C ALA A 325 3.26 12.89 19.96
N TYR A 326 4.27 12.03 20.04
CA TYR A 326 4.83 11.58 21.30
C TYR A 326 5.54 12.72 22.03
N LYS A 327 5.15 12.95 23.29
CA LYS A 327 5.68 14.04 24.12
C LYS A 327 7.07 13.69 24.68
N GLY A 328 7.36 12.41 24.85
CA GLY A 328 8.60 11.87 25.40
C GLY A 328 8.37 11.04 26.66
N CYS A 329 9.43 10.45 27.18
CA CYS A 329 9.43 9.65 28.40
C CYS A 329 10.13 10.39 29.55
N SER A 330 10.00 9.84 30.77
CA SER A 330 10.80 10.28 31.91
C SER A 330 12.31 10.06 31.64
N PRO A 331 13.20 10.93 32.16
CA PRO A 331 14.63 10.88 31.86
C PRO A 331 15.32 9.53 32.13
N GLU A 332 14.85 8.74 33.08
CA GLU A 332 15.37 7.40 33.39
C GLU A 332 15.22 6.38 32.26
N TYR A 333 14.32 6.62 31.30
CA TYR A 333 14.13 5.78 30.13
C TYR A 333 14.96 6.22 28.93
N ILE A 334 15.59 7.40 28.98
CA ILE A 334 16.41 7.91 27.89
C ILE A 334 17.73 7.13 27.86
N GLN A 335 18.03 6.51 26.72
CA GLN A 335 19.26 5.75 26.53
C GLN A 335 20.35 6.62 25.93
N ASP A 336 21.55 6.54 26.49
CA ASP A 336 22.72 7.24 25.97
C ASP A 336 23.35 6.47 24.80
N GLU A 337 22.66 6.51 23.66
CA GLU A 337 23.09 5.89 22.41
C GLU A 337 22.95 6.85 21.23
N THR A 338 23.82 6.67 20.24
CA THR A 338 23.65 7.26 18.91
C THR A 338 23.03 6.23 17.99
N VAL A 339 21.74 6.40 17.68
CA VAL A 339 20.96 5.45 16.89
C VAL A 339 20.83 5.94 15.45
N LEU A 340 21.16 5.09 14.49
CA LEU A 340 20.90 5.32 13.07
C LEU A 340 19.78 4.40 12.59
N PHE A 341 18.62 4.99 12.28
CA PHE A 341 17.54 4.30 11.59
C PHE A 341 17.80 4.30 10.08
N ILE A 342 17.77 3.13 9.46
CA ILE A 342 17.88 2.95 8.02
C ILE A 342 16.61 2.24 7.56
N GLY A 343 15.79 2.88 6.74
CA GLY A 343 14.52 2.26 6.35
C GLY A 343 13.72 3.11 5.38
N ASP A 344 12.41 2.88 5.32
CA ASP A 344 11.52 3.67 4.47
C ASP A 344 10.73 4.69 5.30
N SER A 345 9.53 5.09 4.85
CA SER A 345 8.68 6.03 5.59
C SER A 345 8.31 5.54 7.00
N PHE A 346 8.29 4.23 7.29
CA PHE A 346 8.09 3.70 8.65
C PHE A 346 9.21 4.13 9.60
N SER A 347 10.47 4.13 9.14
CA SER A 347 11.60 4.65 9.91
C SER A 347 11.46 6.14 10.27
N GLY A 348 10.63 6.91 9.54
CA GLY A 348 10.30 8.29 9.88
C GLY A 348 9.51 8.42 11.18
N PHE A 349 8.58 7.50 11.43
CA PHE A 349 7.85 7.46 12.70
C PHE A 349 8.74 6.97 13.85
N LEU A 350 9.62 5.99 13.57
CA LEU A 350 10.61 5.54 14.55
C LEU A 350 11.58 6.66 14.93
N TYR A 351 12.04 7.48 13.96
CA TYR A 351 12.87 8.65 14.23
C TYR A 351 12.18 9.64 15.18
N ASN A 352 10.90 9.94 14.96
CA ASN A 352 10.15 10.89 15.80
C ASN A 352 10.04 10.42 17.25
N VAL A 353 9.78 9.12 17.45
CA VAL A 353 9.70 8.54 18.80
C VAL A 353 11.10 8.40 19.41
N GLY A 354 12.04 7.83 18.65
CA GLY A 354 13.43 7.60 19.06
C GLY A 354 14.12 8.89 19.50
N SER A 355 13.86 10.02 18.82
CA SER A 355 14.41 11.33 19.20
C SER A 355 13.94 11.83 20.57
N LYS A 356 13.00 11.12 21.21
CA LYS A 356 12.53 11.39 22.58
C LYS A 356 13.00 10.34 23.59
N THR A 357 13.63 9.26 23.14
CA THR A 357 14.02 8.12 23.97
C THR A 357 15.52 7.79 23.87
N PHE A 358 16.25 8.41 22.95
CA PHE A 358 17.71 8.31 22.78
C PHE A 358 18.37 9.69 22.79
N THR A 359 19.65 9.75 23.15
CA THR A 359 20.41 11.02 23.18
C THR A 359 20.71 11.56 21.78
N ASN A 360 21.08 10.71 20.83
CA ASN A 360 21.30 11.11 19.43
C ASN A 360 20.59 10.16 18.47
N VAL A 361 19.86 10.71 17.50
CA VAL A 361 19.12 9.92 16.52
C VAL A 361 19.30 10.48 15.13
N HIS A 362 19.62 9.59 14.19
CA HIS A 362 19.72 9.86 12.77
C HIS A 362 18.77 8.95 12.00
N ARG A 363 18.37 9.40 10.82
CA ARG A 363 17.56 8.62 9.89
C ARG A 363 18.10 8.79 8.48
N VAL A 364 18.26 7.69 7.77
CA VAL A 364 18.60 7.66 6.35
C VAL A 364 17.61 6.76 5.62
N ASP A 365 17.12 7.21 4.47
CA ASP A 365 16.30 6.36 3.61
C ASP A 365 17.15 5.21 3.07
N ALA A 366 16.62 3.97 3.12
CA ALA A 366 17.37 2.77 2.74
C ALA A 366 17.98 2.84 1.33
N GLU A 367 17.31 3.51 0.39
CA GLU A 367 17.77 3.69 -0.99
C GLU A 367 18.95 4.68 -1.12
N ALA A 368 19.13 5.55 -0.12
CA ALA A 368 20.20 6.54 -0.06
C ALA A 368 21.38 6.09 0.82
N PHE A 369 21.19 5.06 1.65
CA PHE A 369 22.21 4.62 2.59
C PHE A 369 23.42 3.99 1.89
N SER A 370 24.61 4.35 2.36
CA SER A 370 25.87 3.69 2.02
C SER A 370 26.67 3.45 3.30
N MET A 371 27.53 2.42 3.29
CA MET A 371 28.35 2.09 4.47
C MET A 371 29.31 3.22 4.90
N ASP A 372 29.68 4.14 4.00
CA ASP A 372 30.51 5.31 4.34
C ASP A 372 29.81 6.25 5.33
N MET A 373 28.48 6.28 5.33
CA MET A 373 27.69 7.10 6.27
C MET A 373 27.83 6.62 7.73
N ILE A 374 28.30 5.39 7.96
CA ILE A 374 28.60 4.91 9.31
C ILE A 374 29.72 5.75 9.94
N ASP A 375 30.72 6.16 9.17
CA ASP A 375 31.83 6.98 9.66
C ASP A 375 31.41 8.45 9.86
N GLU A 376 30.38 8.92 9.13
CA GLU A 376 29.77 10.24 9.29
C GLU A 376 28.92 10.34 10.56
N TYR A 377 27.98 9.41 10.74
CA TYR A 377 27.02 9.47 11.86
C TYR A 377 27.56 8.88 13.16
N GLN A 378 28.61 8.05 13.08
CA GLN A 378 29.23 7.38 14.23
C GLN A 378 28.21 6.71 15.17
N PRO A 379 27.27 5.87 14.66
CA PRO A 379 26.25 5.27 15.49
C PRO A 379 26.84 4.20 16.43
N THR A 380 26.21 4.02 17.59
CA THR A 380 26.43 2.86 18.47
C THR A 380 25.46 1.73 18.15
N LEU A 381 24.31 2.07 17.56
CA LEU A 381 23.26 1.14 17.16
C LEU A 381 22.72 1.52 15.79
N VAL A 382 22.62 0.52 14.91
CA VAL A 382 21.91 0.62 13.64
C VAL A 382 20.63 -0.20 13.72
N ILE A 383 19.50 0.44 13.44
CA ILE A 383 18.20 -0.24 13.28
C ILE A 383 17.87 -0.23 11.78
N LEU A 384 18.03 -1.38 11.14
CA LEU A 384 17.66 -1.61 9.75
C LEU A 384 16.19 -2.05 9.69
N GLU A 385 15.35 -1.15 9.18
CA GLU A 385 13.90 -1.27 9.14
C GLU A 385 13.41 -1.60 7.72
N ALA A 386 12.41 -2.47 7.64
CA ALA A 386 11.60 -2.66 6.44
C ALA A 386 10.13 -2.96 6.79
N GLY A 387 9.20 -2.32 6.10
CA GLY A 387 7.80 -2.74 6.13
C GLY A 387 7.64 -4.15 5.55
N GLU A 388 6.71 -4.94 6.10
CA GLU A 388 6.52 -6.34 5.73
C GLU A 388 6.33 -6.56 4.22
N ARG A 389 5.57 -5.67 3.58
CA ARG A 389 5.35 -5.67 2.12
C ARG A 389 6.62 -5.45 1.28
N ARG A 390 7.70 -4.98 1.92
CA ARG A 390 9.02 -4.66 1.33
C ARG A 390 10.17 -5.45 1.97
N CYS A 391 9.92 -6.54 2.70
CA CYS A 391 10.95 -7.36 3.33
C CYS A 391 12.08 -7.80 2.39
N GLU A 392 11.83 -7.92 1.08
CA GLU A 392 12.88 -8.22 0.09
C GLU A 392 14.01 -7.18 0.05
N ARG A 393 13.79 -5.96 0.55
CA ARG A 393 14.84 -4.93 0.71
C ARG A 393 15.95 -5.38 1.67
N LEU A 394 15.65 -6.26 2.61
CA LEU A 394 16.66 -6.82 3.52
C LEU A 394 17.64 -7.75 2.79
N ALA A 395 17.39 -8.10 1.53
CA ALA A 395 18.36 -8.78 0.67
C ALA A 395 19.42 -7.83 0.09
N TRP A 396 19.34 -6.52 0.32
CA TRP A 396 20.29 -5.56 -0.27
C TRP A 396 21.70 -5.72 0.31
N LYS A 397 22.66 -5.27 -0.48
CA LYS A 397 24.07 -5.17 -0.10
C LYS A 397 24.40 -3.69 -0.05
N TYR A 398 25.02 -3.26 1.04
CA TYR A 398 25.42 -1.88 1.28
C TYR A 398 26.93 -1.71 1.25
#